data_AF-A0A1K1TD33-F1
#
_entry.id   AF-A0A1K1TD33-F1
#
_cell.length_a   1.000
_cell.length_b   1.000
_cell.length_c   1.000
_cell.angle_alpha   90.00
_cell.angle_beta   90.00
_cell.angle_gamma   90.00
#
_symmetry.space_group_name_H-M   'P 1'
#
loop_
_entity.id
_entity.type
_entity.pdbx_description
1 polymer ?
#
loop_
_entity_poly.entity_id
_entity_poly.type
_entity_poly.pdbx_seq_one_letter_code
_entity_poly.pdbx_strand_id
1 'polypeptide(L)'
;MIHQSSRLPCFDELLTMAQQSPEQLEALRDQLTQEVLDATPDQGMRQRLEQLVFRINAERSRHRSPMALCLKFSGLMHEGLLSMRRELEKLSGSTAVEAPKVMTSAEKVADQPITRRPKVVYLKDYR
;
A
#
# COMPACT_ATOMS: atom_id res chain seq x y z
N MET A 1 -3.33 -18.13 23.97
CA MET A 1 -3.58 -19.19 22.97
C MET A 1 -2.89 -18.76 21.69
N ILE A 2 -1.99 -19.57 21.15
CA ILE A 2 -1.28 -19.27 19.89
C ILE A 2 -2.25 -19.65 18.77
N HIS A 3 -2.86 -18.66 18.11
CA HIS A 3 -3.69 -18.91 16.93
C HIS A 3 -2.78 -19.49 15.84
N GLN A 4 -3.09 -20.68 15.34
CA GLN A 4 -2.40 -21.23 14.17
C GLN A 4 -2.71 -20.32 12.99
N SER A 5 -1.74 -19.52 12.56
CA SER A 5 -1.81 -18.84 11.28
C SER A 5 -1.80 -19.91 10.20
N SER A 6 -2.83 -19.95 9.35
CA SER A 6 -2.72 -20.73 8.13
C SER A 6 -1.47 -20.27 7.38
N ARG A 7 -0.62 -21.24 7.04
CA ARG A 7 0.69 -20.92 6.47
C ARG A 7 0.47 -20.38 5.08
N LEU A 8 0.99 -19.17 4.82
CA LEU A 8 0.99 -18.60 3.48
C LEU A 8 1.66 -19.61 2.50
N PRO A 9 0.97 -20.00 1.41
CA PRO A 9 1.52 -20.87 0.38
C PRO A 9 2.79 -20.31 -0.26
N CYS A 10 3.56 -21.15 -0.96
CA CYS A 10 4.73 -20.67 -1.68
C CYS A 10 4.30 -19.81 -2.89
N PHE A 11 5.24 -19.03 -3.43
CA PHE A 11 4.94 -18.11 -4.53
C PHE A 11 4.39 -18.82 -5.77
N ASP A 12 4.95 -19.97 -6.13
CA ASP A 12 4.52 -20.72 -7.31
C ASP A 12 3.07 -21.19 -7.17
N GLU A 13 2.67 -21.65 -5.98
CA GLU A 13 1.27 -22.00 -5.69
C GLU A 13 0.35 -20.78 -5.81
N LEU A 14 0.73 -19.63 -5.24
CA LEU A 14 -0.05 -18.39 -5.37
C LEU A 14 -0.17 -17.94 -6.83
N LEU A 15 0.88 -18.11 -7.63
CA LEU A 15 0.88 -17.79 -9.06
C LEU A 15 -0.06 -18.73 -9.82
N THR A 16 -0.04 -20.03 -9.53
CA THR A 16 -0.97 -20.99 -10.15
C THR A 16 -2.42 -20.65 -9.81
N MET A 17 -2.70 -20.31 -8.55
CA MET A 17 -4.04 -19.85 -8.12
C MET A 17 -4.44 -18.58 -8.89
N ALA A 18 -3.56 -17.59 -9.00
CA ALA A 18 -3.85 -16.35 -9.74
C ALA A 18 -4.20 -16.59 -11.22
N GLN A 19 -3.57 -17.56 -11.86
CA GLN A 19 -3.75 -17.86 -13.28
C GLN A 19 -4.94 -18.77 -13.56
N GLN A 20 -5.14 -19.78 -12.71
CA GLN A 20 -6.10 -20.87 -12.96
C GLN A 20 -7.41 -20.71 -12.18
N SER A 21 -7.38 -20.05 -11.02
CA SER A 21 -8.51 -19.96 -10.10
C SER A 21 -8.42 -18.69 -9.24
N PRO A 22 -8.62 -17.50 -9.83
CA PRO A 22 -8.48 -16.23 -9.11
C PRO A 22 -9.43 -16.13 -7.91
N GLU A 23 -10.59 -16.77 -7.95
CA GLU A 23 -11.51 -16.83 -6.81
C GLU A 23 -10.92 -17.56 -5.60
N GLN A 24 -10.14 -18.62 -5.81
CA GLN A 24 -9.47 -19.33 -4.71
C GLN A 24 -8.40 -18.46 -4.04
N LEU A 25 -7.68 -17.65 -4.83
CA LEU A 25 -6.71 -16.71 -4.30
C LEU A 25 -7.38 -15.62 -3.44
N GLU A 26 -8.53 -15.11 -3.89
CA GLU A 26 -9.31 -14.13 -3.12
C GLU A 26 -9.89 -14.73 -1.84
N ALA A 27 -10.36 -15.99 -1.89
CA ALA A 27 -10.82 -16.72 -0.70
C ALA A 27 -9.68 -16.93 0.32
N LEU A 28 -8.49 -17.32 -0.15
CA LEU A 28 -7.31 -17.45 0.70
C LEU A 28 -6.94 -16.11 1.37
N ARG A 29 -7.00 -15.00 0.62
CA ARG A 29 -6.77 -13.67 1.20
C ARG A 29 -7.77 -13.36 2.31
N ASP A 30 -9.06 -13.62 2.08
CA ASP A 30 -10.10 -13.33 3.07
C ASP A 30 -9.93 -14.18 4.32
N GLN A 31 -9.57 -15.46 4.16
CA GLN A 31 -9.24 -16.34 5.27
C GLN A 31 -8.07 -15.79 6.10
N LEU A 32 -6.94 -15.45 5.46
CA LEU A 32 -5.76 -14.90 6.14
C LEU A 32 -6.07 -13.57 6.84
N THR A 33 -6.90 -12.73 6.23
CA THR A 33 -7.34 -11.45 6.82
C THR A 33 -8.19 -11.71 8.06
N GLN A 34 -9.13 -12.64 7.98
CA GLN A 34 -10.02 -12.99 9.09
C GLN A 34 -9.24 -13.59 10.26
N GLU A 35 -8.24 -14.43 10.00
CA GLU A 35 -7.35 -14.96 11.03
C GLU A 35 -6.62 -13.86 11.81
N VAL A 36 -6.18 -12.79 11.13
CA VAL A 36 -5.57 -11.63 11.81
C VAL A 36 -6.58 -10.90 12.70
N LEU A 37 -7.81 -10.71 12.22
CA LEU A 37 -8.87 -10.07 13.01
C LEU A 37 -9.25 -10.92 14.23
N ASP A 38 -9.33 -12.24 14.07
CA ASP A 38 -9.70 -13.18 15.13
C ASP A 38 -8.58 -13.40 16.14
N ALA A 39 -7.32 -13.28 15.73
CA ALA A 39 -6.18 -13.30 16.64
C ALA A 39 -6.02 -12.01 17.46
N THR A 40 -6.78 -10.95 17.18
CA THR A 40 -6.68 -9.66 17.88
C THR A 40 -7.53 -9.66 19.16
N PRO A 41 -6.93 -9.64 20.37
CA PRO A 41 -7.67 -9.74 21.62
C PRO A 41 -8.30 -8.41 22.08
N ASP A 42 -7.72 -7.28 21.69
CA ASP A 42 -8.23 -5.95 22.06
C ASP A 42 -9.38 -5.54 21.14
N GLN A 43 -10.56 -5.34 21.71
CA GLN A 43 -11.77 -5.03 20.95
C GLN A 43 -11.68 -3.69 20.20
N GLY A 44 -11.03 -2.68 20.80
CA GLY A 44 -10.86 -1.37 20.17
C GLY A 44 -9.91 -1.44 18.97
N MET A 45 -8.83 -2.20 19.10
CA MET A 45 -7.88 -2.46 18.02
C MET A 45 -8.53 -3.29 16.90
N ARG A 46 -9.31 -4.33 17.24
CA ARG A 46 -10.04 -5.13 16.27
C ARG A 46 -10.98 -4.27 15.42
N GLN A 47 -11.77 -3.38 16.04
CA GLN A 47 -12.65 -2.47 15.32
C GLN A 47 -11.90 -1.56 14.33
N ARG A 48 -10.73 -1.06 14.73
CA ARG A 48 -9.88 -0.25 13.83
C ARG A 48 -9.34 -1.08 12.66
N LEU A 49 -8.96 -2.34 12.90
CA LEU A 49 -8.52 -3.25 11.84
C LEU A 49 -9.67 -3.57 10.87
N GLU A 50 -10.88 -3.81 11.36
CA GLU A 50 -12.07 -4.03 10.52
C GLU A 50 -12.36 -2.83 9.62
N GLN A 51 -12.27 -1.61 10.17
CA GLN A 51 -12.40 -0.37 9.39
C GLN A 51 -11.32 -0.23 8.31
N LEU A 52 -10.09 -0.62 8.64
CA LEU A 52 -8.98 -0.61 7.68
C LEU A 52 -9.20 -1.62 6.55
N VAL A 53 -9.61 -2.85 6.89
CA VAL A 53 -9.95 -3.90 5.92
C VAL A 53 -11.07 -3.43 5.00
N PHE A 54 -12.13 -2.82 5.54
CA PHE A 54 -13.22 -2.23 4.77
C PHE A 54 -12.70 -1.19 3.76
N ARG A 55 -11.84 -0.26 4.22
CA ARG A 55 -11.25 0.77 3.35
C ARG A 55 -10.40 0.16 2.25
N ILE A 56 -9.56 -0.82 2.56
CA ILE A 56 -8.72 -1.53 1.59
C ILE A 56 -9.59 -2.19 0.52
N ASN A 57 -10.63 -2.92 0.93
CA ASN A 57 -11.54 -3.60 0.02
C ASN A 57 -12.32 -2.63 -0.87
N ALA A 58 -12.73 -1.48 -0.33
CA ALA A 58 -13.36 -0.42 -1.11
C ALA A 58 -12.40 0.18 -2.16
N GLU A 59 -11.12 0.35 -1.84
CA GLU A 59 -10.14 0.84 -2.81
C GLU A 59 -9.86 -0.21 -3.90
N ARG A 60 -9.85 -1.51 -3.54
CA ARG A 60 -9.73 -2.62 -4.51
C ARG A 60 -10.87 -2.62 -5.52
N SER A 61 -12.12 -2.48 -5.07
CA SER A 61 -13.28 -2.50 -5.97
C SER A 61 -13.34 -1.28 -6.91
N ARG A 62 -12.74 -0.15 -6.49
CA ARG A 62 -12.73 1.10 -7.27
C ARG A 62 -11.66 1.14 -8.35
N HIS A 63 -10.52 0.45 -8.17
CA HIS A 63 -9.39 0.52 -9.10
C HIS A 63 -9.37 -0.68 -10.05
N ARG A 64 -9.43 -0.41 -11.36
CA ARG A 64 -9.37 -1.45 -12.40
C ARG A 64 -7.95 -1.93 -12.72
N SER A 65 -6.93 -1.13 -12.41
CA SER A 65 -5.52 -1.45 -12.69
C SER A 65 -4.80 -1.88 -11.41
N PRO A 66 -4.14 -3.06 -11.42
CA PRO A 66 -3.33 -3.53 -10.28
C PRO A 66 -2.21 -2.55 -9.89
N MET A 67 -1.61 -1.86 -10.87
CA MET A 67 -0.56 -0.87 -10.60
C MET A 67 -1.11 0.38 -9.91
N ALA A 68 -2.28 0.86 -10.34
CA ALA A 68 -2.93 2.00 -9.70
C ALA A 68 -3.30 1.68 -8.24
N LEU A 69 -3.76 0.46 -7.98
CA LEU A 69 -4.06 -0.03 -6.64
C LEU A 69 -2.79 -0.09 -5.77
N CYS A 70 -1.66 -0.55 -6.31
CA CYS A 70 -0.37 -0.56 -5.61
C CYS A 70 0.06 0.85 -5.18
N LEU A 71 0.00 1.82 -6.09
CA LEU A 71 0.29 3.22 -5.77
C LEU A 71 -0.65 3.77 -4.71
N LYS A 72 -1.95 3.44 -4.80
CA LYS A 72 -2.95 3.86 -3.81
C LYS A 72 -2.63 3.30 -2.43
N PHE A 73 -2.34 2.01 -2.32
CA PHE A 73 -1.98 1.37 -1.06
C PHE A 73 -0.68 1.93 -0.48
N SER A 74 0.34 2.15 -1.31
CA SER A 74 1.58 2.81 -0.88
C SER A 74 1.28 4.19 -0.28
N GLY A 75 0.43 4.98 -0.93
CA GLY A 75 -0.01 6.27 -0.39
C GLY A 75 -0.70 6.14 0.98
N LEU A 76 -1.64 5.20 1.13
CA LEU A 76 -2.31 4.95 2.41
C LEU A 76 -1.33 4.61 3.54
N MET A 77 -0.33 3.79 3.26
CA MET A 77 0.71 3.42 4.23
C MET A 77 1.55 4.63 4.65
N HIS A 78 1.95 5.46 3.68
CA HIS A 78 2.70 6.68 3.95
C HIS A 78 1.91 7.69 4.79
N GLU A 79 0.62 7.87 4.52
CA GLU A 79 -0.26 8.72 5.34
C GLU A 79 -0.32 8.25 6.80
N GLY A 80 -0.43 6.94 7.01
CA GLY A 80 -0.41 6.34 8.36
C GLY A 80 0.91 6.63 9.08
N LEU A 81 2.04 6.43 8.40
CA LEU A 81 3.37 6.73 8.94
C LEU A 81 3.53 8.22 9.26
N LEU A 82 3.11 9.12 8.38
CA LEU A 82 3.14 10.56 8.60
C LEU A 82 2.25 10.98 9.77
N SER A 83 1.09 10.34 9.94
CA SER A 83 0.24 10.56 11.11
C SER A 83 0.95 10.15 12.39
N MET A 84 1.56 8.96 12.41
CA MET A 84 2.29 8.47 13.57
C MET A 84 3.47 9.38 13.91
N ARG A 85 4.26 9.76 12.90
CA ARG A 85 5.39 10.70 13.06
C ARG A 85 4.94 12.00 13.71
N ARG A 86 3.85 12.61 13.22
CA ARG A 86 3.30 13.85 13.78
C ARG A 86 2.88 13.69 15.25
N GLU A 87 2.27 12.58 15.62
CA GLU A 87 1.91 12.33 17.03
C GLU A 87 3.15 12.14 17.92
N LEU A 88 4.17 11.43 17.42
CA LEU A 88 5.44 11.30 18.14
C LEU A 88 6.17 12.64 18.31
N GLU A 89 6.18 13.48 17.27
CA GLU A 89 6.77 14.82 17.33
C GLU A 89 6.06 15.69 18.39
N LYS A 90 4.73 15.68 18.43
CA LYS A 90 3.94 16.38 19.47
C LYS A 90 4.30 15.91 20.88
N LEU A 91 4.43 14.60 21.08
CA LEU A 91 4.78 14.01 22.38
C LEU A 91 6.22 14.34 22.79
N SER A 92 7.14 14.42 21.82
CA SER A 92 8.56 14.71 22.05
C SER A 92 8.87 16.18 22.38
N GLY A 93 7.89 17.09 22.30
CA GLY A 93 8.10 18.53 22.47
C GLY A 93 8.98 19.16 21.39
N SER A 94 9.39 18.40 20.37
CA SER A 94 10.21 18.87 19.26
C SER A 94 9.33 19.62 18.27
N THR A 95 9.04 20.90 18.54
CA THR A 95 8.51 21.83 17.54
C THR A 95 9.64 22.26 16.60
N ALA A 96 10.17 21.33 15.82
CA ALA A 96 11.14 21.66 14.78
C ALA A 96 11.13 20.56 13.71
N VAL A 97 10.33 20.75 12.66
CA VAL A 97 10.84 20.82 11.28
C VAL A 97 9.89 21.72 10.49
N GLU A 98 10.46 22.72 9.83
CA GLU A 98 9.83 23.50 8.76
C GLU A 98 9.03 22.59 7.81
N ALA A 99 7.94 23.14 7.28
CA ALA A 99 7.26 22.58 6.12
C ALA A 99 8.30 22.13 5.08
N PRO A 100 8.05 21.06 4.30
CA PRO A 100 8.88 20.78 3.15
C PRO A 100 8.94 22.10 2.38
N LYS A 101 10.14 22.62 2.17
CA LYS A 101 10.37 23.73 1.27
C LYS A 101 9.93 23.19 -0.09
N VAL A 102 8.64 23.36 -0.37
CA VAL A 102 8.09 23.21 -1.70
C VAL A 102 9.03 24.08 -2.50
N MET A 103 9.71 23.45 -3.44
CA MET A 103 10.56 24.12 -4.37
C MET A 103 9.64 25.07 -5.15
N THR A 104 9.43 26.27 -4.64
CA THR A 104 8.85 27.39 -5.36
C THR A 104 9.95 27.92 -6.26
N SER A 105 10.41 27.07 -7.17
CA SER A 105 11.04 27.48 -8.40
C SER A 105 9.96 27.32 -9.47
N ALA A 106 8.91 28.14 -9.33
CA ALA A 106 8.28 28.72 -10.50
C ALA A 106 9.25 29.76 -11.10
N GLU A 107 10.45 29.30 -11.50
CA GLU A 107 11.32 30.06 -12.36
C GLU A 107 11.12 29.50 -13.77
N LYS A 108 10.05 30.02 -14.38
CA LYS A 108 9.92 30.26 -15.81
C LYS A 108 10.60 29.24 -16.74
N VAL A 109 10.01 28.06 -16.91
CA VAL A 109 10.15 27.32 -18.17
C VAL A 109 8.98 27.74 -19.06
N ALA A 110 9.20 28.86 -19.75
CA ALA A 110 8.41 29.21 -20.91
C ALA A 110 8.49 28.07 -21.93
N ASP A 111 7.32 27.60 -22.34
CA ASP A 111 6.99 27.08 -23.67
C ASP A 111 8.09 26.30 -24.39
N GLN A 112 8.35 25.08 -23.94
CA GLN A 112 9.00 24.07 -24.78
C GLN A 112 8.09 22.86 -24.90
N PRO A 113 7.74 22.41 -26.12
CA PRO A 113 6.94 21.23 -26.31
C PRO A 113 7.67 20.03 -25.69
N ILE A 114 6.96 19.25 -24.88
CA ILE A 114 7.48 18.02 -24.28
C ILE A 114 7.77 17.03 -25.42
N THR A 115 8.99 17.09 -25.97
CA THR A 115 9.51 16.14 -26.96
C THR A 115 10.46 15.16 -26.30
N ARG A 116 10.21 14.77 -25.05
CA ARG A 116 10.96 13.66 -24.45
C ARG A 116 10.34 12.34 -24.91
N ARG A 117 10.85 11.80 -26.02
CA ARG A 117 10.60 10.39 -26.37
C ARG A 117 11.03 9.53 -25.16
N PRO A 118 10.18 8.62 -24.65
CA PRO A 118 10.63 7.71 -23.61
C PRO A 118 11.78 6.88 -24.17
N LYS A 119 12.92 6.84 -23.48
CA LYS A 119 13.98 5.87 -23.78
C LYS A 119 13.39 4.49 -23.46
N VAL A 120 13.02 3.76 -24.51
CA VAL A 120 12.67 2.34 -24.39
C VAL A 120 13.98 1.61 -24.16
N VAL A 121 14.25 1.25 -22.91
CA VAL A 121 15.38 0.39 -22.54
C VAL A 121 14.96 -1.04 -22.82
N TYR A 122 15.67 -1.75 -23.71
CA TYR A 122 15.36 -3.13 -24.04
C TYR A 122 16.15 -4.06 -23.14
N LEU A 123 15.57 -5.21 -22.78
CA LEU A 123 16.21 -6.25 -21.95
C LEU A 123 17.58 -6.72 -22.48
N LYS A 124 17.91 -6.45 -23.74
CA LYS A 124 19.20 -6.75 -24.38
C LYS A 124 20.35 -5.86 -23.89
N ASP A 125 20.04 -4.75 -23.23
CA ASP A 125 21.00 -3.76 -22.74
C ASP A 125 21.62 -4.16 -21.38
N TYR A 126 21.18 -5.30 -20.81
CA TYR A 126 21.76 -5.91 -19.62
C TYR A 126 22.56 -7.16 -20.02
N ARG A 127 23.85 -6.99 -20.33
CA ARG A 127 24.81 -8.11 -20.40
C ARG A 127 26.18 -7.67 -19.91
#